data_AF-A0A940WFC5-F1
#
_entry.id   AF-A0A940WFC5-F1
#
_cell.length_a   1.000
_cell.length_b   1.000
_cell.length_c   1.000
_cell.angle_alpha   90.00
_cell.angle_beta   90.00
_cell.angle_gamma   90.00
#
_symmetry.space_group_name_H-M   'P 1'
#
loop_
_entity.id
_entity.type
_entity.pdbx_description
1 polymer ?
#
loop_
_entity_poly.entity_id
_entity_poly.type
_entity_poly.pdbx_seq_one_letter_code
_entity_poly.pdbx_strand_id
1 'polypeptide(L)' 'MTTITVYSVDKVRERKVRVGTLVERRRKDRGNNIVGLLKLAANRFKLSPGQKIQVEFGGILVEM' A
#
# COMPACT_ATOMS: atom_id res chain seq x y z
N MET A 1 -11.17 -11.13 5.64
CA MET A 1 -10.15 -10.93 4.60
C MET A 1 -9.92 -9.43 4.50
N THR A 2 -8.68 -8.97 4.54
CA THR A 2 -8.40 -7.53 4.55
C THR A 2 -7.67 -7.15 3.28
N THR A 3 -8.23 -6.22 2.52
CA THR A 3 -7.74 -5.85 1.20
C THR A 3 -7.23 -4.41 1.24
N ILE A 4 -6.07 -4.20 0.64
CA ILE A 4 -5.40 -2.91 0.55
C ILE A 4 -5.17 -2.58 -0.91
N THR A 5 -5.55 -1.37 -1.30
CA THR A 5 -5.24 -0.85 -2.63
C THR A 5 -4.00 0.02 -2.54
N VAL A 6 -3.04 -0.22 -3.44
CA VAL A 6 -1.80 0.57 -3.51
C VAL A 6 -1.84 1.42 -4.77
N TYR A 7 -1.54 2.70 -4.58
CA TYR A 7 -1.41 3.69 -5.63
C TYR A 7 0.03 4.20 -5.64
N SER A 8 0.59 4.40 -6.82
CA SER A 8 1.83 5.15 -6.98
C SER A 8 1.49 6.60 -7.25
N VAL A 9 2.20 7.50 -6.59
CA VAL A 9 2.08 8.93 -6.79
C VAL A 9 3.34 9.40 -7.51
N ASP A 10 3.18 9.71 -8.79
CA ASP A 10 4.24 10.37 -9.55
C ASP A 10 4.28 11.85 -9.11
N LYS A 11 5.34 12.24 -8.39
CA LYS A 11 5.52 13.63 -7.92
C LYS A 11 5.73 14.62 -9.05
N VAL A 12 6.26 14.19 -10.19
CA VAL A 12 6.57 15.08 -11.32
C VAL A 12 5.31 15.40 -12.10
N ARG A 13 4.38 14.44 -12.16
CA ARG A 13 3.14 14.53 -12.95
C ARG A 13 1.87 14.67 -12.11
N GLU A 14 2.01 14.74 -10.78
CA GLU A 14 0.92 14.72 -9.78
C GLU A 14 -0.14 13.62 -10.04
N ARG A 15 0.27 12.53 -10.69
CA ARG A 15 -0.67 11.53 -11.18
C ARG A 15 -0.69 10.35 -10.22
N LYS A 16 -1.88 10.09 -9.66
CA LYS A 16 -2.16 8.90 -8.86
C LYS A 16 -2.55 7.75 -9.79
N VAL A 17 -1.72 6.71 -9.83
CA VAL A 17 -1.97 5.52 -10.65
C VAL A 17 -2.15 4.32 -9.71
N ARG A 18 -3.24 3.57 -9.84
CA ARG A 18 -3.40 2.32 -9.10
C ARG A 18 -2.38 1.32 -9.62
N VAL A 19 -1.49 0.87 -8.75
CA VAL A 19 -0.39 -0.05 -9.12
C VAL A 19 -0.62 -1.47 -8.66
N GLY A 20 -1.51 -1.68 -7.69
CA GLY A 20 -1.84 -3.04 -7.28
C GLY A 20 -2.80 -3.13 -6.10
N THR A 21 -2.99 -4.37 -5.67
CA THR A 21 -3.83 -4.70 -4.51
C THR A 21 -3.14 -5.79 -3.71
N LEU A 22 -3.02 -5.58 -2.41
CA LEU A 22 -2.51 -6.56 -1.45
C LEU A 22 -3.69 -7.12 -0.66
N VAL A 23 -3.70 -8.43 -0.48
CA VAL A 23 -4.76 -9.12 0.25
C VAL A 23 -4.13 -9.90 1.39
N GLU A 24 -4.49 -9.56 2.61
CA GLU A 24 -4.11 -10.32 3.80
C GLU A 24 -4.94 -11.61 3.84
N ARG A 25 -4.25 -12.73 3.64
CA ARG A 25 -4.86 -14.07 3.59
C ARG A 25 -4.84 -14.78 4.95
N ARG A 26 -3.97 -14.38 5.90
CA ARG A 26 -3.85 -15.04 7.22
C ARG A 26 -4.41 -14.15 8.33
N ARG A 27 -5.74 -14.19 8.52
CA ARG A 27 -6.40 -13.48 9.64
C ARG A 27 -6.35 -14.22 10.98
N LYS A 28 -6.14 -15.53 10.99
CA LYS A 28 -6.48 -16.38 12.15
C LYS A 28 -5.41 -16.36 13.27
N ASP A 29 -4.14 -16.12 12.94
CA ASP A 29 -3.02 -16.28 13.89
C ASP A 29 -2.30 -14.99 14.28
N ARG A 30 -2.51 -13.89 13.55
CA ARG A 30 -1.90 -12.60 13.85
C ARG A 30 -2.96 -11.52 13.67
N GLY A 31 -3.36 -10.87 14.76
CA GLY A 31 -4.26 -9.72 14.72
C GLY A 31 -3.83 -8.72 13.65
N ASN A 32 -4.81 -8.01 13.09
CA ASN A 32 -4.74 -7.09 11.95
C ASN A 32 -3.34 -6.44 11.75
N ASN A 33 -2.45 -7.09 10.97
CA ASN A 33 -1.05 -6.67 10.82
C ASN A 33 -0.88 -5.61 9.73
N ILE A 34 -1.50 -4.45 9.94
CA ILE A 34 -1.49 -3.33 8.99
C ILE A 34 -0.06 -2.86 8.71
N VAL A 35 0.80 -2.82 9.73
CA VAL A 35 2.21 -2.42 9.59
C VAL A 35 2.99 -3.34 8.65
N GLY A 36 2.79 -4.66 8.77
CA GLY A 36 3.40 -5.63 7.86
C GLY A 36 2.94 -5.45 6.42
N LEU A 37 1.64 -5.18 6.22
CA LEU A 37 1.10 -4.92 4.89
C LEU A 37 1.62 -3.63 4.27
N LEU A 38 1.76 -2.55 5.06
CA LEU A 38 2.36 -1.30 4.61
C LEU A 38 3.83 -1.50 4.21
N LYS A 39 4.60 -2.26 4.99
CA LYS A 39 5.99 -2.62 4.63
C LYS A 39 6.06 -3.42 3.33
N LEU A 40 5.16 -4.38 3.13
CA LEU A 40 5.07 -5.14 1.89
C LEU A 40 4.68 -4.27 0.70
N ALA A 41 3.76 -3.32 0.89
CA ALA A 41 3.39 -2.35 -0.14
C ALA A 41 4.59 -1.49 -0.55
N ALA A 42 5.33 -0.95 0.43
CA ALA A 42 6.54 -0.19 0.18
C ALA A 42 7.59 -1.01 -0.57
N ASN A 43 7.93 -2.21 -0.08
CA ASN A 43 8.96 -3.04 -0.71
C ASN A 43 8.60 -3.49 -2.13
N ARG A 44 7.31 -3.67 -2.43
CA ARG A 44 6.88 -4.22 -3.72
C ARG A 44 6.57 -3.16 -4.77
N PHE A 45 6.12 -1.99 -4.36
CA PHE A 45 5.63 -0.95 -5.27
C PHE A 45 6.46 0.35 -5.27
N LYS A 46 7.40 0.52 -4.33
CA LYS A 46 8.36 1.63 -4.35
C LYS A 46 9.52 1.25 -5.25
N LEU A 47 9.44 1.66 -6.52
CA LEU A 47 10.40 1.32 -7.57
C LEU A 47 11.68 2.16 -7.49
N SER A 48 11.60 3.36 -6.89
CA SER A 48 12.75 4.28 -6.84
C SER A 48 12.81 5.11 -5.55
N PRO A 49 14.04 5.47 -5.10
CA PRO A 49 14.24 6.41 -4.00
C PRO A 49 13.57 7.76 -4.33
N GLY A 50 12.64 8.20 -3.47
CA GLY A 50 11.90 9.46 -3.65
C GLY A 50 10.49 9.31 -4.25
N GLN A 51 10.15 8.14 -4.79
CA GLN A 51 8.79 7.80 -5.21
C GLN A 51 7.88 7.68 -3.98
N LYS A 52 6.71 8.30 -4.05
CA LYS A 52 5.67 8.18 -3.02
C LYS A 52 4.66 7.12 -3.42
N ILE A 53 4.20 6.34 -2.46
CA ILE A 53 3.06 5.45 -2.64
C ILE A 53 1.96 5.84 -1.66
N GLN A 54 0.72 5.68 -2.09
CA GLN A 54 -0.44 5.86 -1.25
C GLN A 54 -1.15 4.53 -1.09
N VAL A 55 -1.47 4.21 0.15
CA VAL A 55 -2.07 2.94 0.54
C VAL A 55 -3.45 3.21 1.12
N GLU A 56 -4.47 2.59 0.54
CA GLU A 56 -5.86 2.71 0.99
C GLU A 56 -6.30 1.43 1.69
N PHE A 57 -6.77 1.58 2.93
CA PHE A 57 -7.21 0.51 3.81
C PHE A 57 -8.49 0.92 4.53
N GLY A 58 -9.63 0.31 4.19
CA GLY A 58 -10.88 0.51 4.94
C GLY A 58 -11.32 1.97 5.10
N GLY A 59 -11.07 2.81 4.09
CA GLY A 59 -11.36 4.25 4.11
C GLY A 59 -10.23 5.13 4.67
N ILE A 60 -9.17 4.54 5.22
CA ILE A 60 -7.98 5.25 5.67
C ILE A 60 -6.96 5.31 4.51
N LEU A 61 -6.46 6.50 4.23
CA LEU A 61 -5.38 6.74 3.27
C LEU A 61 -4.07 7.01 4.03
N VAL A 62 -3.04 6.24 3.70
CA VAL A 62 -1.69 6.37 4.27
C VAL A 62 -0.72 6.69 3.13
N GLU A 63 0.05 7.77 3.25
CA GLU A 63 1.10 8.13 2.28
C GLU A 63 2.48 7.70 2.81
N MET A 64 3.33 7.13 1.95
CA MET A 64 4.63 6.55 2.27
C MET A 64 5.71 6.81 1.21
#